data_AF-A0A316JX43-F1
#
_entry.id   AF-A0A316JX43-F1
#
_cell.length_a   1.000
_cell.length_b   1.000
_cell.length_c   1.000
_cell.angle_alpha   90.00
_cell.angle_beta   90.00
_cell.angle_gamma   90.00
#
_symmetry.space_group_name_H-M   'P 1'
#
loop_
_entity.id
_entity.type
_entity.pdbx_description
1 polymer ?
#
loop_
_entity_poly.entity_id
_entity_poly.type
_entity_poly.pdbx_seq_one_letter_code
_entity_poly.pdbx_strand_id
1 'polypeptide(L)'
;MLRTFVAAITLGLAAPALAGEGHEWRPVDEATGQIRDMEGLEQLARDFPDGGTVRLRMLQPLLAAGEVEKVMGVLEWLYERGYVFSDVAQEQIPRLLEGVDPGRIAERLRGEAEVIEASEVVATAPAEAGLVEDVTPLANGEGVVVTSVSEKSLYGPGPVGNWIALTLPKANDLSGLATDADHRVGWVALENIDGSKDVRALFTGLMGLTGNLDSTIYIEAPDGPRYRAYIWRPMASCSPVTRKVVVFTRRPQMTRNSRH
;
A
#
# COMPACT_ATOMS: atom_id res chain seq x y z
N MET A 1 26.50 5.13 -22.11
CA MET A 1 25.32 4.50 -22.73
C MET A 1 24.16 4.58 -21.74
N LEU A 2 23.68 5.80 -21.48
CA LEU A 2 22.72 6.16 -20.42
C LEU A 2 21.74 7.20 -20.99
N ARG A 3 21.15 6.93 -22.15
CA ARG A 3 20.42 7.94 -22.93
C ARG A 3 19.12 7.46 -23.58
N THR A 4 18.57 6.31 -23.18
CA THR A 4 17.36 5.77 -23.81
C THR A 4 16.19 5.52 -22.87
N PHE A 5 16.23 6.08 -21.65
CA PHE A 5 15.07 6.13 -20.75
C PHE A 5 14.22 7.40 -20.91
N VAL A 6 14.62 8.33 -21.79
CA VAL A 6 14.07 9.69 -21.85
C VAL A 6 13.58 10.00 -23.27
N ALA A 7 12.30 9.74 -23.52
CA ALA A 7 11.40 10.40 -24.48
C ALA A 7 10.09 9.60 -24.48
N ALA A 8 8.92 10.11 -24.10
CA ALA A 8 8.39 11.41 -24.41
C ALA A 8 7.46 11.92 -23.30
N ILE A 9 7.80 13.07 -22.71
CA ILE A 9 6.86 13.95 -22.03
C ILE A 9 7.09 15.33 -22.64
N THR A 10 6.26 15.70 -23.61
CA THR A 10 6.23 17.04 -24.19
C THR A 10 5.57 17.98 -23.17
N LEU A 11 6.37 18.81 -22.50
CA LEU A 11 5.91 19.85 -21.58
C LEU A 11 5.25 21.00 -22.34
N GLY A 12 3.94 21.17 -22.14
CA GLY A 12 3.31 22.48 -22.23
C GLY A 12 3.54 23.24 -20.92
N LEU A 13 4.27 24.35 -20.98
CA LEU A 13 4.45 25.28 -19.86
C LEU A 13 3.11 25.91 -19.48
N ALA A 14 2.47 25.38 -18.44
CA ALA A 14 1.54 26.11 -17.61
C ALA A 14 1.88 25.78 -16.16
N ALA A 15 2.47 26.73 -15.45
CA ALA A 15 2.73 26.61 -14.03
C ALA A 15 1.40 26.42 -13.27
N PRO A 16 1.23 25.37 -12.47
CA PRO A 16 0.13 25.33 -11.52
C PRO A 16 0.62 26.03 -10.24
N ALA A 17 0.22 27.28 -10.09
CA ALA A 17 0.16 27.94 -8.79
C ALA A 17 -1.00 27.34 -7.98
N LEU A 18 -0.89 26.06 -7.58
CA LEU A 18 -1.79 25.36 -6.64
C LEU A 18 -1.03 24.20 -5.98
N ALA A 19 0.19 24.46 -5.51
CA ALA A 19 0.72 23.67 -4.39
C ALA A 19 0.03 24.21 -3.13
N GLY A 20 -1.03 23.54 -2.68
CA GLY A 20 -1.75 23.91 -1.47
C GLY A 20 -0.80 24.01 -0.27
N GLU A 21 -1.07 24.99 0.59
CA GLU A 21 -0.36 25.22 1.85
C GLU A 21 -0.32 23.94 2.71
N GLY A 22 0.88 23.56 3.16
CA GLY A 22 1.12 22.66 4.30
C GLY A 22 0.67 21.20 4.15
N HIS A 23 1.61 20.28 3.99
CA HIS A 23 1.37 18.87 4.24
C HIS A 23 1.16 18.65 5.75
N GLU A 24 -0.09 18.70 6.21
CA GLU A 24 -0.40 18.53 7.64
C GLU A 24 -0.29 17.05 8.02
N TRP A 25 0.83 16.72 8.68
CA TRP A 25 1.04 15.44 9.34
C TRP A 25 -0.04 15.23 10.39
N ARG A 26 -0.68 14.06 10.37
CA ARG A 26 -1.70 13.73 11.35
C ARG A 26 -1.07 13.12 12.60
N PRO A 27 -1.55 13.49 13.79
CA PRO A 27 -1.10 12.84 15.01
C PRO A 27 -1.51 11.37 14.99
N VAL A 28 -0.63 10.52 15.48
CA VAL A 28 -0.89 9.10 15.76
C VAL A 28 -0.64 8.85 17.23
N ASP A 29 -1.23 7.79 17.79
CA ASP A 29 -0.91 7.36 19.14
C ASP A 29 0.60 7.04 19.24
N GLU A 30 1.30 7.66 20.18
CA GLU A 30 2.76 7.58 20.30
C GLU A 30 3.27 6.15 20.58
N ALA A 31 2.47 5.34 21.28
CA ALA A 31 2.85 3.98 21.65
C ALA A 31 2.65 2.99 20.50
N THR A 32 1.62 3.20 19.68
CA THR A 32 1.20 2.24 18.65
C THR A 32 1.45 2.72 17.23
N GLY A 33 1.77 4.01 17.02
CA GLY A 33 1.91 4.63 15.71
C GLY A 33 0.61 4.67 14.91
N GLN A 34 -0.55 4.54 15.58
CA GLN A 34 -1.85 4.33 14.94
C GLN A 34 -2.89 5.37 15.38
N ILE A 35 -3.69 5.86 14.43
CA ILE A 35 -4.96 6.54 14.70
C ILE A 35 -5.96 5.57 15.35
N ARG A 36 -6.51 5.91 16.51
CA ARG A 36 -7.44 5.01 17.25
C ARG A 36 -8.79 5.65 17.55
N ASP A 37 -8.87 6.97 17.51
CA ASP A 37 -10.11 7.71 17.74
C ASP A 37 -11.03 7.60 16.52
N MET A 38 -12.35 7.65 16.78
CA MET A 38 -13.34 7.47 15.73
C MET A 38 -13.31 8.56 14.67
N GLU A 39 -13.04 9.81 15.07
CA GLU A 39 -12.98 10.95 14.14
C GLU A 39 -11.84 10.77 13.13
N GLY A 40 -10.66 10.43 13.62
CA GLY A 40 -9.49 10.13 12.81
C GLY A 40 -9.68 8.90 11.93
N LEU A 41 -10.31 7.84 12.43
CA LEU A 41 -10.60 6.64 11.63
C LEU A 41 -11.67 6.87 10.55
N GLU A 42 -12.70 7.68 10.81
CA GLU A 42 -13.70 8.07 9.81
C GLU A 42 -13.09 8.93 8.72
N GLN A 43 -12.25 9.90 9.10
CA GLN A 43 -11.52 10.71 8.12
C GLN A 43 -10.55 9.84 7.33
N LEU A 44 -9.88 8.89 7.99
CA LEU A 44 -9.02 7.92 7.33
C LEU A 44 -9.78 7.06 6.31
N ALA A 45 -11.00 6.63 6.65
CA ALA A 45 -11.87 5.89 5.74
C ALA A 45 -12.36 6.74 4.55
N ARG A 46 -12.48 8.07 4.72
CA ARG A 46 -12.75 9.01 3.61
C ARG A 46 -11.54 9.18 2.70
N ASP A 47 -10.34 9.21 3.28
CA ASP A 47 -9.09 9.39 2.54
C ASP A 47 -8.64 8.08 1.84
N PHE A 48 -8.98 6.90 2.38
CA PHE A 48 -8.81 5.59 1.75
C PHE A 48 -10.14 4.85 1.65
N PRO A 49 -10.96 5.19 0.65
CA PRO A 49 -12.30 4.64 0.52
C PRO A 49 -12.30 3.11 0.36
N ASP A 50 -11.20 2.50 -0.10
CA ASP A 50 -11.04 1.05 -0.31
C ASP A 50 -10.10 0.36 0.70
N GLY A 51 -9.69 1.05 1.76
CA GLY A 51 -8.77 0.51 2.77
C GLY A 51 -9.43 -0.50 3.71
N GLY A 52 -9.34 -1.81 3.40
CA GLY A 52 -9.85 -2.88 4.27
C GLY A 52 -9.29 -2.82 5.70
N THR A 53 -8.00 -2.56 5.87
CA THR A 53 -7.35 -2.41 7.18
C THR A 53 -7.89 -1.22 7.98
N VAL A 54 -8.28 -0.13 7.30
CA VAL A 54 -8.91 1.03 7.96
C VAL A 54 -10.28 0.61 8.52
N ARG A 55 -11.07 -0.08 7.71
CA ARG A 55 -12.40 -0.57 8.10
C ARG A 55 -12.35 -1.57 9.24
N LEU A 56 -11.38 -2.48 9.24
CA LEU A 56 -11.13 -3.38 10.36
C LEU A 56 -10.77 -2.63 11.65
N ARG A 57 -9.94 -1.59 11.55
CA ARG A 57 -9.57 -0.75 12.71
C ARG A 57 -10.75 0.02 13.28
N MET A 58 -11.78 0.32 12.49
CA MET A 58 -13.03 0.92 12.99
C MET A 58 -13.86 -0.05 13.85
N LEU A 59 -13.72 -1.37 13.69
CA LEU A 59 -14.55 -2.33 14.42
C LEU A 59 -14.36 -2.24 15.93
N GLN A 60 -13.10 -2.17 16.41
CA GLN A 60 -12.82 -2.13 17.84
C GLN A 60 -13.48 -0.94 18.57
N PRO A 61 -13.26 0.33 18.17
CA PRO A 61 -13.88 1.46 18.84
C PRO A 61 -15.41 1.48 18.69
N LEU A 62 -15.97 1.02 17.56
CA LEU A 62 -17.42 0.92 17.40
C LEU A 62 -18.04 -0.14 18.32
N LEU A 63 -17.40 -1.30 18.45
CA LEU A 63 -17.80 -2.35 19.39
C LEU A 63 -17.72 -1.85 20.84
N ALA A 64 -16.63 -1.14 21.20
CA ALA A 64 -16.47 -0.56 22.53
C ALA A 64 -17.53 0.51 22.85
N ALA A 65 -17.99 1.25 21.85
CA ALA A 65 -19.05 2.24 21.98
C ALA A 65 -20.48 1.65 21.91
N GLY A 66 -20.63 0.33 21.65
CA GLY A 66 -21.94 -0.30 21.48
C GLY A 66 -22.68 0.14 20.21
N GLU A 67 -21.97 0.65 19.21
CA GLU A 67 -22.54 1.22 17.98
C GLU A 67 -22.88 0.11 16.96
N VAL A 68 -23.81 -0.75 17.33
CA VAL A 68 -24.13 -2.01 16.62
C VAL A 68 -24.41 -1.81 15.13
N GLU A 69 -25.26 -0.85 14.75
CA GLU A 69 -25.61 -0.65 13.34
C GLU A 69 -24.42 -0.14 12.51
N LYS A 70 -23.52 0.65 13.12
CA LYS A 70 -22.28 1.07 12.45
C LYS A 70 -21.33 -0.11 12.27
N VAL A 71 -21.23 -1.00 13.27
CA VAL A 71 -20.46 -2.26 13.14
C VAL A 71 -21.01 -3.09 11.99
N MET A 72 -22.33 -3.30 11.94
CA MET A 72 -22.97 -4.06 10.85
C MET A 72 -22.70 -3.43 9.48
N GLY A 73 -22.72 -2.11 9.37
CA GLY A 73 -22.36 -1.40 8.14
C GLY A 73 -20.90 -1.62 7.71
N VAL A 74 -19.97 -1.68 8.66
CA VAL A 74 -18.56 -2.02 8.38
C VAL A 74 -18.41 -3.47 7.95
N LEU A 75 -19.10 -4.41 8.61
CA LEU A 75 -19.07 -5.83 8.24
C LEU A 75 -19.64 -6.05 6.84
N GLU A 76 -20.75 -5.41 6.49
CA GLU A 76 -21.33 -5.44 5.14
C GLU A 76 -20.33 -4.89 4.11
N TRP A 77 -19.72 -3.73 4.37
CA TRP A 77 -18.74 -3.14 3.47
C TRP A 77 -17.54 -4.08 3.22
N LEU A 78 -17.06 -4.76 4.26
CA LEU A 78 -15.96 -5.73 4.17
C LEU A 78 -16.39 -6.97 3.38
N TYR A 79 -17.60 -7.44 3.62
CA TYR A 79 -18.20 -8.57 2.93
C TYR A 79 -18.36 -8.31 1.43
N GLU A 80 -18.93 -7.17 1.03
CA GLU A 80 -19.13 -6.78 -0.37
C GLU A 80 -17.81 -6.71 -1.15
N ARG A 81 -16.71 -6.40 -0.46
CA ARG A 81 -15.36 -6.34 -1.04
C ARG A 81 -14.58 -7.65 -0.93
N GLY A 82 -15.22 -8.71 -0.44
CA GLY A 82 -14.66 -10.05 -0.42
C GLY A 82 -13.61 -10.26 0.67
N TYR A 83 -13.62 -9.46 1.74
CA TYR A 83 -12.78 -9.72 2.90
C TYR A 83 -13.14 -11.06 3.54
N VAL A 84 -12.12 -11.85 3.87
CA VAL A 84 -12.28 -13.16 4.53
C VAL A 84 -11.87 -13.02 5.98
N PHE A 85 -12.79 -13.33 6.88
CA PHE A 85 -12.53 -13.29 8.32
C PHE A 85 -11.88 -14.59 8.77
N SER A 86 -10.94 -14.50 9.72
CA SER A 86 -10.38 -15.68 10.38
C SER A 86 -11.44 -16.43 11.19
N ASP A 87 -11.23 -17.73 11.41
CA ASP A 87 -12.11 -18.55 12.25
C ASP A 87 -12.32 -17.93 13.64
N VAL A 88 -11.24 -17.38 14.22
CA VAL A 88 -11.29 -16.67 15.51
C VAL A 88 -12.23 -15.45 15.44
N ALA A 89 -12.15 -14.66 14.37
CA ALA A 89 -13.03 -13.50 14.20
C ALA A 89 -14.50 -13.93 13.97
N GLN A 90 -14.71 -14.99 13.19
CA GLN A 90 -16.05 -15.56 12.96
C GLN A 90 -16.70 -16.05 14.25
N GLU A 91 -15.93 -16.59 15.20
CA GLU A 91 -16.44 -17.02 16.50
C GLU A 91 -16.65 -15.87 17.49
N GLN A 92 -15.78 -14.86 17.47
CA GLN A 92 -15.78 -13.78 18.48
C GLN A 92 -16.78 -12.68 18.15
N ILE A 93 -16.87 -12.23 16.89
CA ILE A 93 -17.71 -11.08 16.52
C ILE A 93 -19.19 -11.30 16.90
N PRO A 94 -19.81 -12.48 16.67
CA PRO A 94 -21.19 -12.71 17.09
C PRO A 94 -21.43 -12.56 18.60
N ARG A 95 -20.44 -12.92 19.42
CA ARG A 95 -20.53 -12.79 20.89
C ARG A 95 -20.42 -11.34 21.35
N LEU A 96 -19.78 -10.48 20.56
CA LEU A 96 -19.65 -9.06 20.87
C LEU A 96 -20.87 -8.23 20.41
N LEU A 97 -21.75 -8.83 19.61
CA LEU A 97 -22.97 -8.21 19.07
C LEU A 97 -24.22 -8.89 19.65
N GLU A 98 -24.23 -9.10 20.97
CA GLU A 98 -25.38 -9.71 21.66
C GLU A 98 -26.67 -8.96 21.35
N GLY A 99 -27.73 -9.71 21.02
CA GLY A 99 -29.04 -9.15 20.68
C GLY A 99 -29.24 -8.86 19.19
N VAL A 100 -28.20 -8.96 18.35
CA VAL A 100 -28.34 -9.01 16.89
C VAL A 100 -28.63 -10.45 16.46
N ASP A 101 -29.49 -10.63 15.46
CA ASP A 101 -29.75 -11.94 14.88
C ASP A 101 -28.44 -12.60 14.41
N PRO A 102 -28.08 -13.80 14.92
CA PRO A 102 -26.84 -14.47 14.53
C PRO A 102 -26.76 -14.77 13.03
N GLY A 103 -27.89 -15.02 12.36
CA GLY A 103 -27.96 -15.22 10.91
C GLY A 103 -27.51 -13.98 10.15
N ARG A 104 -28.03 -12.81 10.55
CA ARG A 104 -27.62 -11.50 10.00
C ARG A 104 -26.11 -11.27 10.11
N ILE A 105 -25.48 -11.65 11.22
CA ILE A 105 -24.01 -11.51 11.40
C ILE A 105 -23.27 -12.51 10.51
N ALA A 106 -23.65 -13.79 10.57
CA ALA A 106 -22.99 -14.87 9.85
C ALA A 106 -22.94 -14.64 8.33
N GLU A 107 -24.00 -14.07 7.75
CA GLU A 107 -24.05 -13.69 6.33
C GLU A 107 -22.93 -12.70 5.92
N ARG A 108 -22.44 -11.86 6.83
CA ARG A 108 -21.35 -10.89 6.56
C ARG A 108 -19.97 -11.40 6.95
N LEU A 109 -19.87 -12.49 7.70
CA LEU A 109 -18.59 -13.07 8.13
C LEU A 109 -18.16 -14.18 7.18
N ARG A 110 -17.76 -13.77 5.97
CA ARG A 110 -17.28 -14.69 4.93
C ARG A 110 -16.07 -15.49 5.44
N GLY A 111 -16.19 -16.82 5.39
CA GLY A 111 -15.10 -17.73 5.78
C GLY A 111 -14.24 -18.28 4.64
N GLU A 112 -14.68 -18.13 3.40
CA GLU A 112 -13.92 -18.59 2.24
C GLU A 112 -13.81 -17.47 1.20
N ALA A 113 -12.63 -17.34 0.59
CA ALA A 113 -12.44 -16.41 -0.51
C ALA A 113 -13.24 -16.88 -1.72
N GLU A 114 -13.99 -15.97 -2.35
CA GLU A 114 -14.57 -16.24 -3.65
C GLU A 114 -13.43 -16.21 -4.68
N VAL A 115 -13.14 -17.37 -5.28
CA VAL A 115 -12.11 -17.46 -6.32
C VAL A 115 -12.65 -16.78 -7.57
N ILE A 116 -12.05 -15.64 -7.91
CA ILE A 116 -12.36 -14.95 -9.15
C ILE A 116 -11.50 -15.58 -10.24
N GLU A 117 -12.09 -16.44 -11.05
CA GLU A 117 -11.41 -17.14 -12.17
C GLU A 117 -10.74 -16.18 -13.17
N ALA A 118 -11.08 -14.89 -13.16
CA ALA A 118 -10.52 -13.87 -14.04
C ALA A 118 -9.14 -13.33 -13.62
N SER A 119 -8.49 -13.90 -12.60
CA SER A 119 -7.17 -13.43 -12.16
C SER A 119 -6.07 -13.99 -13.07
N GLU A 120 -5.26 -13.10 -13.65
CA GLU A 120 -4.11 -13.47 -14.48
C GLU A 120 -2.79 -13.03 -13.83
N VAL A 121 -1.75 -13.84 -13.97
CA VAL A 121 -0.40 -13.44 -13.58
C VAL A 121 0.14 -12.47 -14.63
N VAL A 122 0.15 -11.18 -14.30
CA VAL A 122 0.64 -10.11 -15.20
C VAL A 122 2.16 -9.95 -15.19
N ALA A 123 2.81 -10.32 -14.08
CA ALA A 123 4.26 -10.23 -13.93
C ALA A 123 4.74 -11.10 -12.76
N THR A 124 6.00 -11.53 -12.84
CA THR A 124 6.71 -12.20 -11.74
C THR A 124 7.98 -11.42 -11.45
N ALA A 125 8.11 -10.87 -10.24
CA ALA A 125 9.32 -10.18 -9.83
C ALA A 125 10.51 -11.16 -9.76
N PRO A 126 11.72 -10.72 -10.15
CA PRO A 126 12.92 -11.55 -10.09
C PRO A 126 13.30 -11.83 -8.63
N ALA A 127 14.03 -12.92 -8.37
CA ALA A 127 14.43 -13.28 -7.00
C ALA A 127 15.36 -12.22 -6.38
N GLU A 128 16.11 -11.53 -7.23
CA GLU A 128 16.99 -10.42 -6.92
C GLU A 128 16.23 -9.14 -6.50
N ALA A 129 14.90 -9.10 -6.64
CA ALA A 129 14.08 -8.05 -6.05
C ALA A 129 13.87 -8.24 -4.53
N GLY A 130 14.25 -9.40 -3.98
CA GLY A 130 14.21 -9.65 -2.55
C GLY A 130 12.79 -9.55 -1.98
N LEU A 131 12.64 -8.84 -0.86
CA LEU A 131 11.34 -8.66 -0.19
C LEU A 131 10.56 -7.51 -0.84
N VAL A 132 9.58 -7.87 -1.67
CA VAL A 132 8.63 -6.93 -2.27
C VAL A 132 7.50 -6.61 -1.29
N GLU A 133 7.18 -5.33 -1.11
CA GLU A 133 6.14 -4.87 -0.18
C GLU A 133 4.91 -4.29 -0.89
N ASP A 134 5.10 -3.48 -1.93
CA ASP A 134 4.00 -2.82 -2.65
C ASP A 134 4.17 -2.91 -4.18
N VAL A 135 3.05 -2.78 -4.90
CA VAL A 135 2.97 -2.88 -6.36
C VAL A 135 2.01 -1.85 -6.93
N THR A 136 2.43 -1.15 -7.97
CA THR A 136 1.57 -0.24 -8.73
C THR A 136 1.64 -0.54 -10.23
N PRO A 137 0.51 -0.59 -10.95
CA PRO A 137 0.53 -0.71 -12.40
C PRO A 137 1.15 0.53 -13.02
N LEU A 138 1.88 0.37 -14.12
CA LEU A 138 2.31 1.50 -14.92
C LEU A 138 1.09 2.16 -15.60
N ALA A 139 1.15 3.49 -15.76
CA ALA A 139 0.06 4.26 -16.38
C ALA A 139 -0.26 3.83 -17.83
N ASN A 140 0.71 3.25 -18.54
CA ASN A 140 0.51 2.69 -19.88
C ASN A 140 -0.19 1.31 -19.87
N GLY A 141 -0.42 0.72 -18.70
CA GLY A 141 -1.01 -0.61 -18.54
C GLY A 141 -0.07 -1.78 -18.88
N GLU A 142 1.19 -1.52 -19.24
CA GLU A 142 2.16 -2.51 -19.69
C GLU A 142 3.19 -2.82 -18.59
N GLY A 143 2.72 -3.51 -17.55
CA GLY A 143 3.55 -3.99 -16.45
C GLY A 143 3.31 -3.26 -15.13
N VAL A 144 4.19 -3.52 -14.18
CA VAL A 144 4.07 -3.04 -12.81
C VAL A 144 5.42 -2.56 -12.29
N VAL A 145 5.39 -1.63 -11.35
CA VAL A 145 6.53 -1.25 -10.52
C VAL A 145 6.27 -1.78 -9.11
N VAL A 146 7.32 -2.31 -8.48
CA VAL A 146 7.26 -2.81 -7.11
C VAL A 146 8.32 -2.14 -6.24
N THR A 147 8.03 -2.01 -4.95
CA THR A 147 9.04 -1.65 -3.96
C THR A 147 9.83 -2.88 -3.53
N SER A 148 11.09 -2.69 -3.14
CA SER A 148 11.87 -3.69 -2.42
C SER A 148 12.39 -3.11 -1.10
N VAL A 149 12.07 -3.80 -0.01
CA VAL A 149 12.53 -3.51 1.35
C VAL A 149 14.00 -3.88 1.46
N SER A 150 14.35 -5.13 1.11
CA SER A 150 15.71 -5.65 1.30
C SER A 150 16.74 -5.00 0.38
N GLU A 151 16.34 -4.63 -0.83
CA GLU A 151 17.24 -4.04 -1.83
C GLU A 151 17.18 -2.49 -1.85
N LYS A 152 16.30 -1.89 -1.04
CA LYS A 152 16.11 -0.43 -0.92
C LYS A 152 15.97 0.25 -2.30
N SER A 153 15.23 -0.40 -3.20
CA SER A 153 15.16 -0.05 -4.62
C SER A 153 13.76 -0.31 -5.19
N LEU A 154 13.41 0.41 -6.25
CA LEU A 154 12.23 0.09 -7.06
C LEU A 154 12.62 -0.92 -8.13
N TYR A 155 11.72 -1.87 -8.43
CA TYR A 155 11.87 -2.80 -9.53
C TYR A 155 10.73 -2.60 -10.53
N GLY A 156 11.04 -2.60 -11.82
CA GLY A 156 10.03 -2.48 -12.87
C GLY A 156 10.53 -2.96 -14.22
N PRO A 157 9.70 -2.90 -15.27
CA PRO A 157 10.10 -3.29 -16.62
C PRO A 157 11.16 -2.33 -17.16
N GLY A 158 12.23 -2.90 -17.67
CA GLY A 158 13.30 -2.23 -18.40
C GLY A 158 13.22 -2.49 -19.90
N PRO A 159 14.22 -2.00 -20.67
CA PRO A 159 14.27 -2.22 -22.10
C PRO A 159 14.25 -3.72 -22.42
N VAL A 160 13.48 -4.10 -23.44
CA VAL A 160 13.40 -5.48 -23.94
C VAL A 160 12.75 -6.48 -22.96
N GLY A 161 11.95 -5.99 -22.00
CA GLY A 161 11.10 -6.83 -21.14
C GLY A 161 11.80 -7.46 -19.93
N ASN A 162 13.07 -7.14 -19.68
CA ASN A 162 13.76 -7.54 -18.45
C ASN A 162 13.36 -6.63 -17.29
N TRP A 163 13.37 -7.15 -16.07
CA TRP A 163 13.27 -6.31 -14.87
C TRP A 163 14.55 -5.54 -14.65
N ILE A 164 14.42 -4.28 -14.23
CA ILE A 164 15.54 -3.44 -13.79
C ILE A 164 15.29 -2.93 -12.38
N ALA A 165 16.38 -2.74 -11.65
CA ALA A 165 16.39 -2.06 -10.36
C ALA A 165 16.71 -0.58 -10.56
N LEU A 166 15.91 0.28 -9.94
CA LEU A 166 16.16 1.71 -9.79
C LEU A 166 16.53 1.97 -8.33
N THR A 167 17.83 2.15 -8.09
CA THR A 167 18.32 2.56 -6.78
C THR A 167 18.08 4.05 -6.58
N LEU A 168 17.36 4.38 -5.51
CA LEU A 168 17.04 5.75 -5.16
C LEU A 168 18.13 6.31 -4.22
N PRO A 169 18.76 7.46 -4.54
CA PRO A 169 19.76 8.05 -3.66
C PRO A 169 19.19 8.33 -2.26
N LYS A 170 19.95 7.93 -1.23
CA LYS A 170 19.59 8.06 0.20
C LYS A 170 18.40 7.23 0.65
N ALA A 171 17.84 6.36 -0.19
CA ALA A 171 16.67 5.58 0.17
C ALA A 171 16.92 4.65 1.35
N ASN A 172 15.94 4.62 2.25
CA ASN A 172 15.78 3.60 3.28
C ASN A 172 14.94 2.44 2.73
N ASP A 173 14.33 1.61 3.58
CA ASP A 173 13.45 0.54 3.12
C ASP A 173 12.18 1.12 2.46
N LEU A 174 11.80 0.61 1.29
CA LEU A 174 10.63 1.09 0.55
C LEU A 174 9.40 0.25 0.92
N SER A 175 8.35 0.89 1.43
CA SER A 175 7.17 0.18 1.96
C SER A 175 5.83 0.57 1.34
N GLY A 176 5.80 1.54 0.42
CA GLY A 176 4.55 1.98 -0.20
C GLY A 176 4.78 2.78 -1.49
N LEU A 177 3.84 2.67 -2.41
CA LEU A 177 3.79 3.34 -3.70
C LEU A 177 2.45 4.03 -3.90
N ALA A 178 2.50 5.23 -4.46
CA ALA A 178 1.30 5.91 -4.90
C ALA A 178 1.61 6.86 -6.06
N THR A 179 0.59 7.31 -6.78
CA THR A 179 0.76 8.37 -7.79
C THR A 179 -0.22 9.50 -7.50
N ASP A 180 0.15 10.73 -7.85
CA ASP A 180 -0.81 11.83 -7.90
C ASP A 180 -1.87 11.59 -8.99
N ALA A 181 -2.97 12.36 -8.94
CA ALA A 181 -4.12 12.18 -9.81
C ALA A 181 -3.78 12.31 -11.31
N ASP A 182 -2.80 13.15 -11.61
CA ASP A 182 -2.33 13.40 -12.97
C ASP A 182 -1.19 12.44 -13.38
N HIS A 183 -0.80 11.50 -12.51
CA HIS A 183 0.31 10.56 -12.67
C HIS A 183 1.67 11.22 -13.04
N ARG A 184 1.90 12.45 -12.59
CA ARG A 184 3.13 13.22 -12.80
C ARG A 184 4.18 12.94 -11.73
N VAL A 185 3.75 12.56 -10.53
CA VAL A 185 4.64 12.27 -9.41
C VAL A 185 4.31 10.90 -8.83
N GLY A 186 5.28 9.99 -8.90
CA GLY A 186 5.23 8.73 -8.16
C GLY A 186 5.79 8.94 -6.75
N TRP A 187 5.02 8.65 -5.73
CA TRP A 187 5.41 8.77 -4.33
C TRP A 187 5.84 7.42 -3.79
N VAL A 188 6.96 7.43 -3.06
CA VAL A 188 7.49 6.26 -2.37
C VAL A 188 7.60 6.58 -0.89
N ALA A 189 7.09 5.69 -0.03
CA ALA A 189 7.30 5.78 1.41
C ALA A 189 8.59 5.06 1.82
N LEU A 190 9.39 5.72 2.67
CA LEU A 190 10.69 5.22 3.13
C LEU A 190 10.79 5.31 4.66
N GLU A 191 11.18 4.21 5.30
CA GLU A 191 11.49 4.13 6.73
C GLU A 191 12.46 2.95 6.99
N ASN A 192 13.06 2.86 8.18
CA ASN A 192 13.77 1.66 8.65
C ASN A 192 12.75 0.68 9.25
N ILE A 193 12.02 -0.03 8.38
CA ILE A 193 10.96 -0.96 8.81
C ILE A 193 11.54 -2.31 9.22
N ASP A 194 12.69 -2.68 8.66
CA ASP A 194 13.37 -3.95 8.93
C ASP A 194 14.17 -3.93 10.24
N GLY A 195 14.38 -2.74 10.83
CA GLY A 195 15.12 -2.53 12.07
C GLY A 195 16.63 -2.72 11.92
N SER A 196 17.14 -2.76 10.69
CA SER A 196 18.55 -2.94 10.40
C SER A 196 19.38 -1.74 10.86
N LYS A 197 20.66 -1.98 11.15
CA LYS A 197 21.62 -0.93 11.45
C LYS A 197 22.32 -0.53 10.16
N ASP A 198 21.89 0.57 9.57
CA ASP A 198 22.53 1.11 8.39
C ASP A 198 23.87 1.77 8.71
N VAL A 199 24.85 1.58 7.81
CA VAL A 199 26.20 2.18 7.92
C VAL A 199 26.19 3.71 7.83
N ARG A 200 25.09 4.30 7.37
CA ARG A 200 24.84 5.74 7.28
C ARG A 200 23.38 6.03 7.55
N ALA A 201 23.06 7.25 7.95
CA ALA A 201 21.68 7.71 8.01
C ALA A 201 21.05 7.67 6.60
N LEU A 202 19.90 7.01 6.49
CA LEU A 202 19.07 6.96 5.29
C LEU A 202 17.84 7.83 5.50
N PHE A 203 17.22 8.25 4.40
CA PHE A 203 16.08 9.16 4.41
C PHE A 203 14.81 8.46 4.89
N THR A 204 14.09 9.08 5.82
CA THR A 204 12.78 8.64 6.30
C THR A 204 11.74 9.69 5.96
N GLY A 205 10.67 9.29 5.29
CA GLY A 205 9.62 10.19 4.80
C GLY A 205 9.08 9.77 3.43
N LEU A 206 8.64 10.75 2.65
CA LEU A 206 8.12 10.55 1.29
C LEU A 206 9.10 11.07 0.25
N MET A 207 9.35 10.26 -0.77
CA MET A 207 10.13 10.63 -1.95
C MET A 207 9.22 10.73 -3.18
N GLY A 208 9.12 11.92 -3.77
CA GLY A 208 8.36 12.16 -5.00
C GLY A 208 9.25 12.06 -6.24
N LEU A 209 8.93 11.13 -7.13
CA LEU A 209 9.64 10.81 -8.37
C LEU A 209 8.96 11.48 -9.55
N THR A 210 9.64 12.46 -10.15
CA THR A 210 9.12 13.29 -11.26
C THR A 210 9.59 12.83 -12.64
N GLY A 211 10.19 11.64 -12.73
CA GLY A 211 10.84 11.12 -13.95
C GLY A 211 12.29 11.58 -14.15
N ASN A 212 12.77 12.52 -13.32
CA ASN A 212 14.18 12.86 -13.21
C ASN A 212 14.60 12.81 -11.72
N LEU A 213 15.64 12.02 -11.42
CA LEU A 213 16.14 11.86 -10.04
C LEU A 213 16.78 13.14 -9.48
N ASP A 214 17.22 14.06 -10.35
CA ASP A 214 17.76 15.35 -9.90
C ASP A 214 16.65 16.32 -9.44
N SER A 215 15.40 16.05 -9.82
CA SER A 215 14.21 16.80 -9.40
C SER A 215 13.32 15.99 -8.46
N THR A 216 13.93 15.07 -7.71
CA THR A 216 13.24 14.32 -6.65
C THR A 216 12.78 15.26 -5.54
N ILE A 217 11.51 15.11 -5.15
CA ILE A 217 10.90 15.83 -4.04
C ILE A 217 11.12 15.02 -2.76
N TYR A 218 11.51 15.69 -1.68
CA TYR A 218 11.69 15.06 -0.37
C TYR A 218 10.76 15.73 0.63
N ILE A 219 9.94 14.93 1.31
CA ILE A 219 9.14 15.38 2.45
C ILE A 219 9.57 14.54 3.64
N GLU A 220 10.33 15.16 4.55
CA GLU A 220 10.80 14.50 5.76
C GLU A 220 9.62 14.09 6.64
N ALA A 221 9.73 12.89 7.21
CA ALA A 221 8.85 12.50 8.30
C ALA A 221 9.06 13.43 9.51
N PRO A 222 8.01 13.79 10.25
CA PRO A 222 8.14 14.60 11.46
C PRO A 222 8.92 13.83 12.54
N ASP A 223 9.50 14.56 13.50
CA ASP A 223 10.20 13.94 14.63
C ASP A 223 9.19 13.23 15.56
N GLY A 224 9.37 11.93 15.81
CA GLY A 224 8.51 11.16 16.73
C GLY A 224 8.60 9.63 16.57
N PRO A 225 7.85 8.86 17.39
CA PRO A 225 7.94 7.41 17.40
C PRO A 225 7.41 6.82 16.08
N ARG A 226 8.32 6.18 15.32
CA ARG A 226 8.12 5.27 14.16
C ARG A 226 6.71 5.32 13.55
N TYR A 227 6.54 6.11 12.50
CA TYR A 227 5.26 6.35 11.84
C TYR A 227 4.89 5.18 10.93
N ARG A 228 4.43 4.07 11.52
CA ARG A 228 3.80 2.96 10.78
C ARG A 228 2.35 3.30 10.37
N ALA A 229 2.17 4.34 9.57
CA ALA A 229 1.01 4.55 8.70
C ALA A 229 1.17 5.88 7.96
N TYR A 230 1.83 5.88 6.81
CA TYR A 230 1.71 7.03 5.90
C TYR A 230 0.33 7.00 5.27
N ILE A 231 -0.48 7.95 5.73
CA ILE A 231 -1.80 8.27 5.19
C ILE A 231 -1.56 9.40 4.18
N TRP A 232 -0.97 9.04 3.04
CA TRP A 232 -0.89 9.94 1.90
C TRP A 232 -2.18 9.78 1.08
N ARG A 233 -2.91 10.86 0.83
CA ARG A 233 -4.03 10.88 -0.13
C ARG A 233 -3.48 10.54 -1.52
N PRO A 234 -3.82 9.39 -2.14
CA PRO A 234 -3.86 9.34 -3.58
C PRO A 234 -5.15 10.08 -3.95
N MET A 235 -5.03 11.32 -4.43
CA MET A 235 -6.08 11.77 -5.33
C MET A 235 -6.02 10.80 -6.53
N ALA A 236 -7.05 9.97 -6.64
CA ALA A 236 -7.29 8.98 -7.69
C ALA A 236 -6.31 7.79 -7.77
N SER A 237 -6.68 6.68 -7.13
CA SER A 237 -6.54 5.35 -7.78
C SER A 237 -7.46 4.31 -7.13
N CYS A 238 -8.66 4.17 -7.68
CA CYS A 238 -9.36 2.89 -7.83
C CYS A 238 -10.60 3.16 -8.68
N SER A 239 -10.43 3.08 -10.00
CA SER A 239 -11.58 2.92 -10.89
C SER A 239 -12.24 1.57 -10.56
N PRO A 240 -13.58 1.49 -10.44
CA PRO A 240 -14.24 0.21 -10.32
C PRO A 240 -14.01 -0.54 -11.65
N VAL A 241 -13.79 -1.85 -11.59
CA VAL A 241 -13.65 -2.74 -12.75
C VAL A 241 -12.25 -2.78 -13.40
N THR A 242 -11.27 -3.40 -12.75
CA THR A 242 -10.57 -4.59 -13.26
C THR A 242 -9.76 -5.22 -12.13
N ARG A 243 -10.21 -6.36 -11.59
CA ARG A 243 -9.45 -7.12 -10.60
C ARG A 243 -8.31 -7.84 -11.31
N LYS A 244 -7.12 -7.24 -11.39
CA LYS A 244 -5.88 -7.97 -11.68
C LYS A 244 -5.14 -8.18 -10.35
N VAL A 245 -5.26 -9.39 -9.80
CA VAL A 245 -4.52 -9.78 -8.60
C VAL A 245 -3.10 -10.18 -9.04
N VAL A 246 -2.09 -9.43 -8.60
CA VAL A 246 -0.69 -9.81 -8.79
C VAL A 246 -0.33 -10.84 -7.72
N VAL A 247 -0.15 -12.10 -8.12
CA VAL A 247 0.26 -13.18 -7.21
C VAL A 247 1.78 -13.36 -7.30
N PHE A 248 2.49 -13.02 -6.22
CA PHE A 248 3.92 -13.36 -6.08
C PHE A 248 4.06 -14.78 -5.54
N THR A 249 4.66 -15.69 -6.31
CA THR A 249 5.06 -17.01 -5.80
C THR A 249 6.58 -17.10 -5.72
N ARG A 250 7.10 -17.37 -4.52
CA ARG A 250 8.51 -17.72 -4.32
C ARG A 250 8.70 -19.15 -4.83
N ARG A 251 9.38 -19.35 -5.96
CA ARG A 251 9.82 -20.71 -6.32
C ARG A 251 10.77 -21.21 -5.23
N PRO A 252 10.56 -22.40 -4.65
CA PRO A 252 11.57 -23.00 -3.79
C PRO A 252 12.83 -23.26 -4.62
N GLN A 253 13.99 -22.82 -4.12
CA GLN A 253 15.27 -23.21 -4.68
C GLN A 253 15.38 -24.73 -4.60
N MET A 254 15.27 -25.42 -5.74
CA MET A 254 15.71 -26.80 -5.85
C MET A 254 17.23 -26.80 -5.68
N THR A 255 17.70 -27.20 -4.49
CA THR A 255 19.09 -27.57 -4.28
C THR A 255 19.40 -28.76 -5.20
N ARG A 256 20.06 -28.46 -6.31
CA ARG A 256 20.67 -29.45 -7.19
C ARG A 256 21.90 -29.98 -6.46
N ASN A 257 21.73 -31.00 -5.63
CA ASN A 257 22.86 -31.78 -5.13
C ASN A 257 23.45 -32.58 -6.29
N SER A 258 24.56 -32.09 -6.81
CA SER A 258 25.44 -32.80 -7.71
C SER A 258 26.59 -33.45 -6.92
N ARG A 259 26.82 -34.75 -7.19
CA ARG A 259 27.96 -35.63 -6.82
C ARG A 259 27.91 -36.19 -5.38
N HIS A 260 28.09 -37.48 -5.11
CA HIS A 260 28.82 -38.56 -5.82
C HIS A 260 28.00 -39.85 -5.97
#